data_AF-A0A7Y5GDL2-F1
#
_entry.id   AF-A0A7Y5GDL2-F1
#
_cell.length_a   1.000
_cell.length_b   1.000
_cell.length_c   1.000
_cell.angle_alpha   90.00
_cell.angle_beta   90.00
_cell.angle_gamma   90.00
#
_symmetry.space_group_name_H-M   'P 1'
#
loop_
_entity.id
_entity.type
_entity.pdbx_description
1 polymer ?
#
loop_
_entity_poly.entity_id
_entity_poly.type
_entity_poly.pdbx_seq_one_letter_code
_entity_poly.pdbx_strand_id
1 'polypeptide(L)'
;MFELTLPAAHEYVKAHCGGDAGAIQIRELGGGVSNTVLLVECGSKRFVLKQSLGKLRVEQEWLSDRMRIHRECAAMDALGPHLPPESVPRILFEDQANCIFAMSAAPERAETWKALLLRGDIDTGVAARIGQMLGCIIGESRKRPDWKARFSDQTVFDQLRLDPYYRTTAQRHPGLAVFFDRLIQKARTRRISLVHGDWSPKNFLVNGGSVMAIDFEVVHYGDAAFDAAFLTNHLVLKAFYRPHWRSGYRSAALAFRDAVMDTVRELPEGFEQDTIEHLAGLLLARIDGKSPAEYIQEEAMKARVRTFGLGLVADLPSSIEELFDRIPE
;
A
#
# COMPACT_ATOMS: atom_id res chain seq x y z
N MET A 1 24.51 6.41 -11.63
CA MET A 1 23.09 6.61 -11.34
C MET A 1 22.76 8.10 -11.41
N PHE A 2 21.93 8.51 -12.37
CA PHE A 2 21.44 9.89 -12.49
C PHE A 2 20.06 10.04 -11.84
N GLU A 3 19.57 11.28 -11.69
CA GLU A 3 18.19 11.55 -11.24
C GLU A 3 17.24 11.75 -12.42
N LEU A 4 16.15 11.00 -12.44
CA LEU A 4 15.14 11.00 -13.50
C LEU A 4 14.23 12.24 -13.41
N THR A 5 14.82 13.42 -13.56
CA THR A 5 14.10 14.68 -13.76
C THR A 5 13.38 14.70 -15.11
N LEU A 6 12.40 15.59 -15.32
CA LEU A 6 11.70 15.70 -16.62
C LEU A 6 12.67 15.89 -17.80
N PRO A 7 13.68 16.79 -17.75
CA PRO A 7 14.67 16.89 -18.83
C PRO A 7 15.47 15.61 -19.05
N ALA A 8 15.94 14.97 -17.98
CA ALA A 8 16.67 13.71 -18.08
C ALA A 8 15.81 12.57 -18.63
N ALA A 9 14.52 12.55 -18.30
CA ALA A 9 13.56 11.57 -18.79
C ALA A 9 13.32 11.70 -20.30
N HIS A 10 13.27 12.92 -20.85
CA HIS A 10 13.16 13.12 -22.30
C HIS A 10 14.35 12.48 -23.04
N GLU A 11 15.57 12.73 -22.59
CA GLU A 11 16.77 12.14 -23.19
C GLU A 11 16.82 10.63 -22.97
N TYR A 12 16.45 10.17 -21.78
CA TYR A 12 16.37 8.74 -21.46
C TYR A 12 15.38 8.00 -22.37
N VAL A 13 14.15 8.52 -22.53
CA VAL A 13 13.12 7.93 -23.39
C VAL A 13 13.56 7.92 -24.85
N LYS A 14 14.15 9.01 -25.36
CA LYS A 14 14.67 9.07 -26.74
C LYS A 14 15.71 7.96 -27.00
N ALA A 15 16.63 7.75 -26.07
CA ALA A 15 17.67 6.73 -26.19
C ALA A 15 17.11 5.29 -26.16
N HIS A 16 16.03 5.04 -25.40
CA HIS A 16 15.51 3.69 -25.14
C HIS A 16 14.28 3.31 -25.97
N CYS A 17 13.50 4.27 -26.51
CA CYS A 17 12.26 3.99 -27.24
C CYS A 17 12.41 3.95 -28.77
N GLY A 18 13.59 4.27 -29.30
CA GLY A 18 13.89 4.27 -30.74
C GLY A 18 13.38 5.51 -31.48
N GLY A 19 14.11 5.95 -32.50
CA GLY A 19 13.96 7.24 -33.18
C GLY A 19 12.72 7.47 -34.05
N ASP A 20 11.67 6.65 -33.94
CA ASP A 20 10.38 6.88 -34.62
C ASP A 20 9.43 7.67 -33.69
N ALA A 21 10.01 8.71 -33.08
CA ALA A 21 9.36 9.50 -32.05
C ALA A 21 8.44 10.53 -32.72
N GLY A 22 7.14 10.20 -32.78
CA GLY A 22 6.13 11.25 -32.65
C GLY A 22 6.39 12.12 -31.41
N ALA A 23 5.64 13.20 -31.22
CA ALA A 23 5.84 14.10 -30.09
C ALA A 23 5.85 13.33 -28.75
N ILE A 24 7.00 13.32 -28.06
CA ILE A 24 7.16 12.69 -26.74
C ILE A 24 6.53 13.62 -25.70
N GLN A 25 5.51 13.13 -25.00
CA GLN A 25 4.92 13.81 -23.86
C GLN A 25 5.29 13.04 -22.59
N ILE A 26 5.86 13.77 -21.62
CA ILE A 26 6.21 13.22 -20.31
C ILE A 26 5.60 14.12 -19.25
N ARG A 27 4.89 13.51 -18.30
CA ARG A 27 4.36 14.23 -17.14
C ARG A 27 4.60 13.45 -15.86
N GLU A 28 4.90 14.18 -14.80
CA GLU A 28 5.02 13.57 -13.47
C GLU A 28 3.65 13.12 -12.96
N LEU A 29 3.59 11.88 -12.46
CA LEU A 29 2.46 11.36 -11.71
C LEU A 29 2.73 11.65 -10.23
N GLY A 30 1.91 12.50 -9.65
CA GLY A 30 2.03 12.90 -8.24
C GLY A 30 1.49 11.84 -7.26
N GLY A 31 1.55 12.17 -5.97
CA GLY A 31 0.91 11.39 -4.89
C GLY A 31 1.82 10.45 -4.10
N GLY A 32 3.07 10.26 -4.54
CA GLY A 32 4.11 9.52 -3.81
C GLY A 32 5.25 10.42 -3.33
N VAL A 33 5.98 9.97 -2.30
CA VAL A 33 7.15 10.68 -1.74
C VAL A 33 8.46 9.90 -1.92
N SER A 34 8.38 8.61 -2.26
CA SER A 34 9.49 7.67 -2.32
C SER A 34 10.10 7.54 -3.70
N ASN A 35 9.39 7.91 -4.76
CA ASN A 35 9.79 7.64 -6.13
C ASN A 35 9.50 8.86 -7.01
N THR A 36 10.32 9.06 -8.04
CA THR A 36 9.90 9.83 -9.22
C THR A 36 9.10 8.89 -10.12
N VAL A 37 7.89 9.31 -10.49
CA VAL A 37 6.98 8.50 -11.33
C VAL A 37 6.54 9.37 -12.51
N LEU A 38 6.81 8.92 -13.73
CA LEU A 38 6.53 9.68 -14.94
C LEU A 38 5.67 8.86 -15.89
N LEU A 39 4.55 9.42 -16.35
CA LEU A 39 3.83 8.87 -17.49
C LEU A 39 4.51 9.34 -18.78
N VAL A 40 4.77 8.40 -19.68
CA VAL A 40 5.36 8.63 -20.99
C VAL A 40 4.37 8.23 -22.07
N GLU A 41 4.11 9.17 -22.98
CA GLU A 41 3.27 9.00 -24.17
C GLU A 41 4.11 9.35 -25.40
N CYS A 42 4.33 8.36 -26.28
CA CYS A 42 5.16 8.50 -27.47
C CYS A 42 4.57 7.66 -28.62
N GLY A 43 3.99 8.34 -29.62
CA GLY A 43 3.24 7.67 -30.69
C GLY A 43 2.06 6.88 -30.10
N SER A 44 1.99 5.58 -30.39
CA SER A 44 0.99 4.67 -29.81
C SER A 44 1.40 4.04 -28.47
N LYS A 45 2.61 4.31 -27.98
CA LYS A 45 3.12 3.75 -26.72
C LYS A 45 2.73 4.64 -25.54
N ARG A 46 2.23 4.01 -24.47
CA ARG A 46 1.91 4.64 -23.20
C ARG A 46 2.37 3.77 -22.03
N PHE A 47 3.30 4.29 -21.23
CA PHE A 47 3.93 3.53 -20.15
C PHE A 47 4.37 4.44 -19.00
N VAL A 48 4.68 3.85 -17.85
CA VAL A 48 5.16 4.58 -16.67
C VAL A 48 6.63 4.27 -16.47
N LEU A 49 7.46 5.31 -16.30
CA LEU A 49 8.81 5.20 -15.75
C LEU A 49 8.76 5.47 -14.25
N LYS A 50 9.42 4.62 -13.47
CA LYS A 50 9.54 4.78 -12.02
C LYS A 50 11.01 4.70 -11.62
N GLN A 51 11.46 5.67 -10.84
CA GLN A 51 12.79 5.69 -10.25
C GLN A 51 12.69 5.87 -8.73
N SER A 52 13.42 5.03 -7.99
CA SER A 52 13.49 5.14 -6.53
C SER A 52 14.40 6.27 -6.06
N LEU A 53 13.94 6.98 -5.04
CA LEU A 53 14.73 7.98 -4.33
C LEU A 53 15.40 7.33 -3.11
N GLY A 54 16.64 7.75 -2.82
CA GLY A 54 17.35 7.34 -1.60
C GLY A 54 16.88 8.10 -0.35
N LYS A 55 16.42 9.34 -0.53
CA LYS A 55 15.76 10.17 0.49
C LYS A 55 14.36 10.51 0.02
N LEU A 56 13.36 10.24 0.85
CA LEU A 56 11.96 10.53 0.55
C LEU A 56 11.70 12.05 0.59
N ARG A 57 10.77 12.53 -0.23
CA ARG A 57 10.33 13.93 -0.32
C ARG A 57 9.35 14.29 0.82
N VAL A 58 9.86 14.27 2.06
CA VAL A 58 9.12 14.64 3.29
C VAL A 58 9.97 15.60 4.13
N GLU A 59 9.33 16.33 5.05
CA GLU A 59 10.03 17.30 5.93
C GLU A 59 11.07 16.64 6.83
N GLN A 60 10.72 15.50 7.43
CA GLN A 60 11.62 14.75 8.31
C GLN A 60 12.53 13.86 7.48
N GLU A 61 13.77 13.64 7.94
CA GLU A 61 14.66 12.71 7.25
C GLU A 61 14.08 11.29 7.26
N TRP A 62 13.95 10.73 6.06
CA TRP A 62 13.46 9.40 5.83
C TRP A 62 14.19 8.80 4.62
N LEU A 63 15.08 7.85 4.91
CA LEU A 63 15.94 7.20 3.93
C LEU A 63 15.43 5.79 3.62
N SER A 64 15.65 5.34 2.38
CA SER A 64 15.36 3.96 1.99
C SER A 64 16.26 3.49 0.86
N ASP A 65 16.53 2.18 0.84
CA ASP A 65 17.32 1.54 -0.22
C ASP A 65 16.65 1.70 -1.59
N ARG A 66 17.39 2.21 -2.56
CA ARG A 66 16.94 2.41 -3.95
C ARG A 66 16.74 1.09 -4.69
N MET A 67 17.44 0.03 -4.30
CA MET A 67 17.32 -1.29 -4.92
C MET A 67 15.93 -1.92 -4.70
N ARG A 68 15.10 -1.38 -3.81
CA ARG A 68 13.69 -1.79 -3.62
C ARG A 68 12.86 -1.78 -4.90
N ILE A 69 13.24 -0.95 -5.87
CA ILE A 69 12.55 -0.82 -7.15
C ILE A 69 12.58 -2.13 -7.97
N HIS A 70 13.66 -2.90 -7.89
CA HIS A 70 13.82 -4.17 -8.61
C HIS A 70 13.08 -5.30 -7.89
N ARG A 71 12.93 -5.16 -6.58
CA ARG A 71 12.11 -6.06 -5.77
C ARG A 71 10.62 -5.91 -6.08
N GLU A 72 10.18 -4.68 -6.31
CA GLU A 72 8.83 -4.38 -6.83
C GLU A 72 8.60 -5.04 -8.20
N CYS A 73 9.56 -4.93 -9.14
CA CYS A 73 9.48 -5.60 -10.44
C CYS A 73 9.36 -7.12 -10.28
N ALA A 74 10.25 -7.71 -9.49
CA ALA A 74 10.26 -9.13 -9.17
C ALA A 74 8.93 -9.64 -8.60
N ALA A 75 8.28 -8.85 -7.74
CA ALA A 75 7.00 -9.21 -7.15
C ALA A 75 5.85 -9.11 -8.15
N MET A 76 5.79 -8.04 -8.95
CA MET A 76 4.75 -7.88 -9.97
C MET A 76 4.84 -8.98 -11.04
N ASP A 77 6.04 -9.31 -11.49
CA ASP A 77 6.25 -10.41 -12.46
C ASP A 77 5.88 -11.77 -11.88
N ALA A 78 6.21 -12.02 -10.61
CA ALA A 78 5.86 -13.27 -9.94
C ALA A 78 4.35 -13.40 -9.69
N LEU A 79 3.67 -12.31 -9.33
CA LEU A 79 2.25 -12.29 -8.98
C LEU A 79 1.32 -12.22 -10.19
N GLY A 80 1.72 -11.54 -11.26
CA GLY A 80 0.89 -11.27 -12.44
C GLY A 80 0.15 -12.50 -12.99
N PRO A 81 0.82 -13.66 -13.17
CA PRO A 81 0.18 -14.89 -13.66
C PRO A 81 -0.87 -15.50 -12.72
N HIS A 82 -0.91 -15.08 -11.45
CA HIS A 82 -1.75 -15.64 -10.39
C HIS A 82 -2.91 -14.72 -9.98
N LEU A 83 -2.94 -13.50 -10.53
CA LEU A 83 -3.98 -12.51 -10.25
C LEU A 83 -4.87 -12.32 -11.48
N PRO A 84 -6.05 -11.68 -11.34
CA PRO A 84 -6.87 -11.34 -12.49
C PRO A 84 -6.06 -10.59 -13.57
N PRO A 85 -6.33 -10.81 -14.86
CA PRO A 85 -5.59 -10.12 -15.93
C PRO A 85 -5.56 -8.60 -15.72
N GLU A 86 -4.39 -8.00 -15.97
CA GLU A 86 -4.15 -6.55 -15.84
C GLU A 86 -4.34 -5.96 -14.43
N SER A 87 -4.45 -6.81 -13.40
CA SER A 87 -4.57 -6.37 -12.00
C SER A 87 -3.25 -5.96 -11.35
N VAL A 88 -2.12 -6.18 -12.03
CA VAL A 88 -0.82 -5.57 -11.73
C VAL A 88 -0.19 -5.08 -13.03
N PRO A 89 0.65 -4.03 -12.99
CA PRO A 89 1.40 -3.58 -14.16
C PRO A 89 2.30 -4.68 -14.71
N ARG A 90 2.37 -4.77 -16.05
CA ARG A 90 3.39 -5.58 -16.73
C ARG A 90 4.69 -4.81 -16.76
N ILE A 91 5.79 -5.43 -16.31
CA ILE A 91 7.14 -4.88 -16.45
C ILE A 91 7.55 -4.88 -17.92
N LEU A 92 8.05 -3.74 -18.41
CA LEU A 92 8.50 -3.57 -19.78
C LEU A 92 10.03 -3.68 -19.89
N PHE A 93 10.76 -3.07 -18.95
CA PHE A 93 12.21 -3.22 -18.80
C PHE A 93 12.67 -2.72 -17.43
N GLU A 94 13.86 -3.15 -17.02
CA GLU A 94 14.57 -2.67 -15.84
C GLU A 94 15.95 -2.11 -16.23
N ASP A 95 16.33 -1.00 -15.59
CA ASP A 95 17.66 -0.41 -15.63
C ASP A 95 18.23 -0.41 -14.22
N GLN A 96 18.98 -1.47 -13.94
CA GLN A 96 19.61 -1.75 -12.65
C GLN A 96 20.62 -0.66 -12.25
N ALA A 97 21.36 -0.11 -13.21
CA ALA A 97 22.41 0.88 -12.94
C ALA A 97 21.84 2.23 -12.48
N ASN A 98 20.60 2.54 -12.88
CA ASN A 98 19.93 3.79 -12.53
C ASN A 98 18.76 3.63 -11.56
N CYS A 99 18.46 2.40 -11.10
CA CYS A 99 17.27 2.08 -10.31
C CYS A 99 15.98 2.59 -10.95
N ILE A 100 15.86 2.37 -12.27
CA ILE A 100 14.68 2.74 -13.07
C ILE A 100 14.02 1.44 -13.56
N PHE A 101 12.70 1.43 -13.66
CA PHE A 101 12.01 0.48 -14.52
C PHE A 101 10.87 1.16 -15.28
N ALA A 102 10.44 0.50 -16.36
CA ALA A 102 9.24 0.85 -17.08
C ALA A 102 8.16 -0.22 -16.89
N MET A 103 6.90 0.20 -16.78
CA MET A 103 5.75 -0.69 -16.71
C MET A 103 4.59 -0.20 -17.56
N SER A 104 3.64 -1.10 -17.85
CA SER A 104 2.37 -0.72 -18.49
C SER A 104 1.64 0.34 -17.66
N ALA A 105 1.09 1.36 -18.32
CA ALA A 105 0.24 2.35 -17.65
C ALA A 105 -1.19 1.81 -17.46
N ALA A 106 -1.82 2.12 -16.34
CA ALA A 106 -3.26 1.89 -16.14
C ALA A 106 -4.09 2.66 -17.18
N PRO A 107 -5.35 2.26 -17.47
CA PRO A 107 -6.22 2.98 -18.40
C PRO A 107 -6.29 4.48 -18.11
N GLU A 108 -6.48 5.31 -19.15
CA GLU A 108 -6.46 6.78 -19.02
C GLU A 108 -7.48 7.33 -18.01
N ARG A 109 -8.64 6.68 -17.92
CA ARG A 109 -9.73 7.04 -17.00
C ARG A 109 -9.59 6.42 -15.61
N ALA A 110 -8.50 5.70 -15.35
CA ALA A 110 -8.30 5.08 -14.05
C ALA A 110 -8.05 6.14 -12.97
N GLU A 111 -8.71 6.00 -11.83
CA GLU A 111 -8.57 6.87 -10.69
C GLU A 111 -8.12 6.10 -9.46
N THR A 112 -7.38 6.74 -8.55
CA THR A 112 -7.02 6.07 -7.29
C THR A 112 -8.28 5.75 -6.49
N TRP A 113 -8.38 4.56 -5.91
CA TRP A 113 -9.52 4.20 -5.06
C TRP A 113 -9.65 5.15 -3.87
N LYS A 114 -8.53 5.68 -3.37
CA LYS A 114 -8.51 6.77 -2.39
C LYS A 114 -9.34 7.98 -2.82
N ALA A 115 -9.17 8.47 -4.06
CA ALA A 115 -9.89 9.64 -4.56
C ALA A 115 -11.40 9.36 -4.68
N LEU A 116 -11.77 8.18 -5.19
CA LEU A 116 -13.16 7.70 -5.24
C LEU A 116 -13.79 7.67 -3.84
N LEU A 117 -13.12 7.00 -2.88
CA LEU A 117 -13.59 6.90 -1.51
C LEU A 117 -13.75 8.27 -0.81
N LEU A 118 -12.88 9.25 -1.11
CA LEU A 118 -12.92 10.58 -0.48
C LEU A 118 -14.02 11.50 -1.02
N ARG A 119 -14.63 11.15 -2.16
CA ARG A 119 -15.78 11.87 -2.75
C ARG A 119 -17.09 11.09 -2.70
N GLY A 120 -17.10 9.93 -2.04
CA GLY A 120 -18.32 9.16 -1.77
C GLY A 120 -18.60 8.02 -2.74
N ASP A 121 -17.74 7.81 -3.73
CA ASP A 121 -17.84 6.69 -4.67
C ASP A 121 -17.29 5.42 -4.00
N ILE A 122 -18.11 4.81 -3.14
CA ILE A 122 -17.76 3.65 -2.31
C ILE A 122 -18.40 2.39 -2.89
N ASP A 123 -17.77 1.80 -3.90
CA ASP A 123 -18.20 0.54 -4.51
C ASP A 123 -17.67 -0.67 -3.71
N THR A 124 -18.57 -1.44 -3.11
CA THR A 124 -18.25 -2.67 -2.37
C THR A 124 -17.71 -3.78 -3.27
N GLY A 125 -18.07 -3.80 -4.56
CA GLY A 125 -17.52 -4.69 -5.56
C GLY A 125 -16.03 -4.42 -5.81
N VAL A 126 -15.61 -3.15 -5.79
CA VAL A 126 -14.17 -2.80 -5.84
C VAL A 126 -13.45 -3.31 -4.59
N ALA A 127 -14.04 -3.12 -3.40
CA ALA A 127 -13.47 -3.62 -2.15
C ALA A 127 -13.33 -5.16 -2.14
N ALA A 128 -14.35 -5.88 -2.61
CA ALA A 128 -14.33 -7.33 -2.73
C ALA A 128 -13.25 -7.81 -3.72
N ARG A 129 -13.06 -7.15 -4.86
CA ARG A 129 -11.97 -7.47 -5.80
C ARG A 129 -10.59 -7.27 -5.19
N ILE A 130 -10.39 -6.18 -4.44
CA ILE A 130 -9.15 -5.94 -3.69
C ILE A 130 -8.94 -7.04 -2.64
N GLY A 131 -10.01 -7.51 -1.98
CA GLY A 131 -9.96 -8.62 -1.03
C GLY A 131 -9.60 -9.95 -1.69
N GLN A 132 -10.20 -10.26 -2.83
CA GLN A 132 -9.85 -11.43 -3.65
C GLN A 132 -8.38 -11.40 -4.08
N MET A 133 -7.88 -10.25 -4.53
CA MET A 133 -6.45 -10.11 -4.88
C MET A 133 -5.54 -10.41 -3.69
N LEU A 134 -5.82 -9.85 -2.51
CA LEU A 134 -5.03 -10.14 -1.30
C LEU A 134 -5.13 -11.61 -0.90
N GLY A 135 -6.33 -12.19 -0.96
CA GLY A 135 -6.54 -13.61 -0.70
C GLY A 135 -5.73 -14.51 -1.65
N CYS A 136 -5.70 -14.20 -2.95
CA CYS A 136 -4.87 -14.90 -3.93
C CYS A 136 -3.38 -14.78 -3.60
N ILE A 137 -2.89 -13.57 -3.25
CA ILE A 137 -1.49 -13.36 -2.84
C ILE A 137 -1.14 -14.24 -1.63
N ILE A 138 -1.99 -14.24 -0.60
CA ILE A 138 -1.79 -15.05 0.61
C ILE A 138 -1.78 -16.55 0.26
N GLY A 139 -2.78 -17.00 -0.49
CA GLY A 139 -2.95 -18.40 -0.87
C GLY A 139 -1.82 -18.94 -1.73
N GLU A 140 -1.38 -18.19 -2.73
CA GLU A 140 -0.33 -18.63 -3.66
C GLU A 140 1.06 -18.55 -3.05
N SER A 141 1.39 -17.47 -2.32
CA SER A 141 2.72 -17.33 -1.72
C SER A 141 3.03 -18.42 -0.69
N ARG A 142 2.03 -18.90 0.04
CA ARG A 142 2.20 -20.02 1.00
C ARG A 142 2.58 -21.35 0.35
N LYS A 143 2.31 -21.50 -0.95
CA LYS A 143 2.66 -22.69 -1.75
C LYS A 143 4.04 -22.54 -2.42
N ARG A 144 4.78 -21.46 -2.15
CA ARG A 144 6.01 -21.07 -2.85
C ARG A 144 7.18 -20.84 -1.87
N PRO A 145 7.89 -21.91 -1.46
CA PRO A 145 9.10 -21.79 -0.65
C PRO A 145 10.20 -20.93 -1.31
N ASP A 146 10.24 -20.93 -2.65
CA ASP A 146 11.12 -20.09 -3.45
C ASP A 146 10.81 -18.59 -3.29
N TRP A 147 9.53 -18.21 -3.20
CA TRP A 147 9.13 -16.84 -2.90
C TRP A 147 9.50 -16.45 -1.47
N LYS A 148 9.34 -17.37 -0.52
CA LYS A 148 9.78 -17.15 0.86
C LYS A 148 11.27 -16.83 0.95
N ALA A 149 12.10 -17.56 0.21
CA ALA A 149 13.53 -17.28 0.14
C ALA A 149 13.81 -15.94 -0.57
N ARG A 150 13.24 -15.74 -1.77
CA ARG A 150 13.46 -14.56 -2.62
C ARG A 150 13.05 -13.25 -1.95
N PHE A 151 11.96 -13.25 -1.18
CA PHE A 151 11.40 -12.07 -0.53
C PHE A 151 11.62 -12.07 0.99
N SER A 152 12.63 -12.79 1.49
CA SER A 152 12.90 -12.95 2.94
C SER A 152 13.38 -11.68 3.64
N ASP A 153 14.12 -10.83 2.92
CA ASP A 153 14.66 -9.57 3.46
C ASP A 153 13.52 -8.61 3.84
N GLN A 154 13.59 -8.01 5.03
CA GLN A 154 12.59 -7.06 5.54
C GLN A 154 13.16 -5.64 5.68
N THR A 155 14.33 -5.36 5.13
CA THR A 155 15.01 -4.06 5.32
C THR A 155 14.13 -2.91 4.86
N VAL A 156 13.54 -3.01 3.67
CA VAL A 156 12.65 -1.96 3.13
C VAL A 156 11.34 -1.86 3.92
N PHE A 157 10.81 -2.99 4.41
CA PHE A 157 9.65 -2.99 5.30
C PHE A 157 9.93 -2.28 6.61
N ASP A 158 11.10 -2.50 7.20
CA ASP A 158 11.52 -1.79 8.41
C ASP A 158 11.67 -0.28 8.14
N GLN A 159 12.39 0.09 7.07
CA GLN A 159 12.65 1.47 6.67
C GLN A 159 11.38 2.25 6.32
N LEU A 160 10.41 1.62 5.64
CA LEU A 160 9.23 2.30 5.12
C LEU A 160 7.98 2.10 5.99
N ARG A 161 7.96 1.12 6.90
CA ARG A 161 6.81 0.87 7.79
C ARG A 161 7.19 0.84 9.25
N LEU A 162 7.98 -0.13 9.71
CA LEU A 162 8.16 -0.34 11.16
C LEU A 162 8.80 0.86 11.86
N ASP A 163 9.85 1.46 11.29
CA ASP A 163 10.46 2.67 11.84
C ASP A 163 9.53 3.91 11.77
N PRO A 164 9.09 4.34 10.58
CA PRO A 164 8.30 5.56 10.42
C PRO A 164 6.90 5.51 11.03
N TYR A 165 6.34 4.31 11.22
CA TYR A 165 5.01 4.12 11.79
C TYR A 165 5.14 3.70 13.25
N TYR A 166 5.62 2.49 13.54
CA TYR A 166 5.56 1.95 14.89
C TYR A 166 6.59 2.57 15.82
N ARG A 167 7.89 2.60 15.47
CA ARG A 167 8.93 3.15 16.36
C ARG A 167 8.74 4.64 16.58
N THR A 168 8.45 5.39 15.52
CA THR A 168 8.22 6.84 15.62
C THR A 168 7.02 7.14 16.53
N THR A 169 5.93 6.39 16.40
CA THR A 169 4.74 6.59 17.24
C THR A 169 5.02 6.20 18.69
N ALA A 170 5.75 5.10 18.92
CA ALA A 170 6.18 4.68 20.26
C ALA A 170 7.07 5.73 20.95
N GLN A 171 7.99 6.37 20.21
CA GLN A 171 8.84 7.45 20.73
C GLN A 171 8.02 8.68 21.14
N ARG A 172 6.95 9.01 20.40
CA ARG A 172 6.04 10.12 20.71
C ARG A 172 5.02 9.76 21.80
N HIS A 173 4.75 8.48 22.00
CA HIS A 173 3.83 7.94 23.02
C HIS A 173 4.52 6.88 23.89
N PRO A 174 5.39 7.26 24.83
CA PRO A 174 6.18 6.30 25.62
C PRO A 174 5.33 5.26 26.39
N GLY A 175 4.11 5.63 26.80
CA GLY A 175 3.16 4.70 27.44
C GLY A 175 2.70 3.54 26.55
N LEU A 176 2.90 3.63 25.23
CA LEU A 176 2.58 2.58 24.25
C LEU A 176 3.80 1.79 23.78
N ALA A 177 4.99 2.03 24.33
CA ALA A 177 6.22 1.39 23.88
C ALA A 177 6.12 -0.14 23.85
N VAL A 178 5.61 -0.75 24.94
CA VAL A 178 5.43 -2.21 25.04
C VAL A 178 4.49 -2.76 23.96
N PHE A 179 3.41 -2.03 23.67
CA PHE A 179 2.45 -2.41 22.64
C PHE A 179 3.10 -2.39 21.23
N PHE A 180 3.79 -1.30 20.90
CA PHE A 180 4.47 -1.19 19.60
C PHE A 180 5.65 -2.16 19.47
N ASP A 181 6.41 -2.41 20.53
CA ASP A 181 7.48 -3.40 20.52
C ASP A 181 6.92 -4.79 20.22
N ARG A 182 5.78 -5.17 20.83
CA ARG A 182 5.08 -6.43 20.51
C ARG A 182 4.64 -6.48 19.05
N LEU A 183 4.06 -5.41 18.51
CA LEU A 183 3.67 -5.32 17.09
C LEU A 183 4.87 -5.45 16.15
N ILE A 184 5.99 -4.79 16.46
CA ILE A 184 7.23 -4.87 15.69
C ILE A 184 7.76 -6.30 15.71
N GLN A 185 7.82 -6.94 16.88
CA GLN A 185 8.27 -8.34 16.98
C GLN A 185 7.34 -9.28 16.23
N LYS A 186 6.02 -9.10 16.32
CA LYS A 186 5.04 -9.87 15.57
C LYS A 186 5.28 -9.76 14.07
N ALA A 187 5.35 -8.54 13.53
CA ALA A 187 5.59 -8.29 12.10
C ALA A 187 6.96 -8.80 11.60
N ARG A 188 7.97 -8.85 12.47
CA ARG A 188 9.31 -9.36 12.15
C ARG A 188 9.44 -10.87 12.22
N THR A 189 8.60 -11.56 12.98
CA THR A 189 8.75 -13.01 13.23
C THR A 189 7.73 -13.84 12.49
N ARG A 190 6.51 -13.32 12.27
CA ARG A 190 5.49 -14.00 11.48
C ARG A 190 5.89 -13.94 10.00
N ARG A 191 6.13 -15.12 9.43
CA ARG A 191 6.61 -15.35 8.06
C ARG A 191 5.64 -16.29 7.34
N ILE A 192 4.48 -15.76 6.98
CA ILE A 192 3.31 -16.52 6.54
C ILE A 192 3.14 -16.44 5.03
N SER A 193 3.08 -15.23 4.47
CA SER A 193 2.78 -14.99 3.06
C SER A 193 3.65 -13.87 2.49
N LEU A 194 3.56 -13.67 1.18
CA LEU A 194 3.98 -12.40 0.58
C LEU A 194 3.03 -11.29 1.07
N VAL A 195 3.61 -10.15 1.41
CA VAL A 195 2.97 -8.96 1.95
C VAL A 195 3.40 -7.80 1.05
N HIS A 196 2.47 -7.06 0.49
CA HIS A 196 2.74 -5.84 -0.27
C HIS A 196 3.35 -4.76 0.63
N GLY A 197 2.85 -4.64 1.86
CA GLY A 197 3.33 -3.70 2.87
C GLY A 197 2.82 -2.26 2.68
N ASP A 198 1.97 -2.00 1.69
CA ASP A 198 1.26 -0.73 1.45
C ASP A 198 -0.08 -0.99 0.76
N TRP A 199 -0.83 -1.97 1.26
CA TRP A 199 -2.14 -2.30 0.72
C TRP A 199 -3.17 -1.22 1.10
N SER A 200 -2.97 -0.01 0.60
CA SER A 200 -3.74 1.20 0.92
C SER A 200 -4.54 1.66 -0.30
N PRO A 201 -5.68 2.36 -0.11
CA PRO A 201 -6.54 2.78 -1.22
C PRO A 201 -5.86 3.65 -2.30
N LYS A 202 -4.73 4.31 -1.99
CA LYS A 202 -3.99 5.10 -2.99
C LYS A 202 -3.29 4.24 -4.04
N ASN A 203 -3.01 2.97 -3.70
CA ASN A 203 -2.23 2.04 -4.53
C ASN A 203 -3.13 1.13 -5.38
N PHE A 204 -4.42 1.44 -5.47
CA PHE A 204 -5.36 0.79 -6.39
C PHE A 204 -5.86 1.81 -7.40
N LEU A 205 -5.62 1.54 -8.68
CA LEU A 205 -6.16 2.30 -9.79
C LEU A 205 -7.42 1.59 -10.29
N VAL A 206 -8.54 2.28 -10.25
CA VAL A 206 -9.88 1.74 -10.54
C VAL A 206 -10.37 2.35 -11.84
N ASN A 207 -10.83 1.50 -12.76
CA ASN A 207 -11.48 1.92 -14.00
C ASN A 207 -12.73 1.08 -14.22
N GLY A 208 -13.89 1.65 -13.90
CA GLY A 208 -15.14 0.89 -13.80
C GLY A 208 -15.00 -0.20 -12.73
N GLY A 209 -15.26 -1.45 -13.10
CA GLY A 209 -15.10 -2.60 -12.20
C GLY A 209 -13.67 -3.16 -12.11
N SER A 210 -12.73 -2.72 -12.95
CA SER A 210 -11.36 -3.26 -12.95
C SER A 210 -10.50 -2.57 -11.90
N VAL A 211 -9.58 -3.32 -11.29
CA VAL A 211 -8.66 -2.84 -10.26
C VAL A 211 -7.24 -3.25 -10.63
N MET A 212 -6.32 -2.27 -10.61
CA MET A 212 -4.88 -2.50 -10.75
C MET A 212 -4.16 -2.09 -9.46
N ALA A 213 -3.50 -3.03 -8.80
CA ALA A 213 -2.61 -2.79 -7.67
C ALA A 213 -1.21 -2.36 -8.17
N ILE A 214 -0.65 -1.32 -7.56
CA ILE A 214 0.65 -0.74 -7.91
C ILE A 214 1.51 -0.54 -6.65
N ASP A 215 2.78 -0.21 -6.83
CA ASP A 215 3.67 0.25 -5.74
C ASP A 215 4.08 -0.85 -4.74
N PHE A 216 4.52 -2.01 -5.24
CA PHE A 216 5.02 -3.15 -4.45
C PHE A 216 6.42 -2.89 -3.84
N GLU A 217 6.81 -1.65 -3.59
CA GLU A 217 8.19 -1.31 -3.16
C GLU A 217 8.55 -1.87 -1.78
N VAL A 218 7.55 -2.14 -0.93
CA VAL A 218 7.72 -2.67 0.44
C VAL A 218 7.56 -4.19 0.51
N VAL A 219 7.40 -4.85 -0.64
CA VAL A 219 7.00 -6.25 -0.70
C VAL A 219 7.96 -7.16 0.06
N HIS A 220 7.45 -8.04 0.92
CA HIS A 220 8.28 -8.99 1.65
C HIS A 220 7.49 -10.21 2.07
N TYR A 221 8.18 -11.29 2.39
CA TYR A 221 7.56 -12.45 3.01
C TYR A 221 7.41 -12.17 4.50
N GLY A 222 6.18 -12.07 5.00
CA GLY A 222 5.86 -11.50 6.31
C GLY A 222 4.51 -11.94 6.87
N ASP A 223 3.95 -11.10 7.75
CA ASP A 223 2.65 -11.33 8.37
C ASP A 223 1.51 -11.00 7.41
N ALA A 224 0.69 -12.01 7.08
CA ALA A 224 -0.43 -11.88 6.16
C ALA A 224 -1.46 -10.83 6.62
N ALA A 225 -1.59 -10.61 7.93
CA ALA A 225 -2.57 -9.69 8.50
C ALA A 225 -2.21 -8.21 8.26
N PHE A 226 -0.95 -7.89 7.98
CA PHE A 226 -0.49 -6.50 7.88
C PHE A 226 -1.18 -5.73 6.76
N ASP A 227 -1.34 -6.32 5.58
CA ASP A 227 -1.99 -5.67 4.44
C ASP A 227 -3.50 -5.47 4.67
N ALA A 228 -4.17 -6.47 5.27
CA ALA A 228 -5.57 -6.34 5.65
C ALA A 228 -5.78 -5.23 6.68
N ALA A 229 -4.85 -5.10 7.64
CA ALA A 229 -4.86 -4.05 8.64
C ALA A 229 -4.66 -2.68 8.00
N PHE A 230 -3.71 -2.58 7.08
CA PHE A 230 -3.38 -1.33 6.40
C PHE A 230 -4.56 -0.79 5.58
N LEU A 231 -5.25 -1.67 4.84
CA LEU A 231 -6.43 -1.28 4.07
C LEU A 231 -7.59 -0.86 4.99
N THR A 232 -7.91 -1.70 5.96
CA THR A 232 -9.05 -1.50 6.88
C THR A 232 -8.84 -0.24 7.72
N ASN A 233 -7.62 0.01 8.19
CA ASN A 233 -7.22 1.27 8.83
C ASN A 233 -7.60 2.49 7.98
N HIS A 234 -7.34 2.46 6.67
CA HIS A 234 -7.68 3.57 5.79
C HIS A 234 -9.18 3.75 5.55
N LEU A 235 -10.00 2.72 5.73
CA LEU A 235 -11.47 2.83 5.70
C LEU A 235 -11.99 3.42 7.01
N VAL A 236 -11.43 2.99 8.16
CA VAL A 236 -11.73 3.57 9.47
C VAL A 236 -11.38 5.06 9.51
N LEU A 237 -10.18 5.45 9.07
CA LEU A 237 -9.78 6.86 9.01
C LEU A 237 -10.73 7.72 8.14
N LYS A 238 -11.29 7.15 7.07
CA LYS A 238 -12.27 7.86 6.24
C LYS A 238 -13.64 7.92 6.90
N ALA A 239 -14.03 6.92 7.67
CA ALA A 239 -15.25 6.97 8.48
C ALA A 239 -15.22 8.11 9.51
N PHE A 240 -14.05 8.41 10.09
CA PHE A 240 -13.87 9.62 10.91
C PHE A 240 -13.94 10.91 10.07
N TYR A 241 -13.25 10.95 8.94
CA TYR A 241 -13.14 12.14 8.10
C TYR A 241 -14.42 12.52 7.33
N ARG A 242 -15.25 11.52 7.00
CA ARG A 242 -16.49 11.61 6.23
C ARG A 242 -17.60 10.79 6.92
N PRO A 243 -18.09 11.24 8.09
CA PRO A 243 -19.05 10.47 8.89
C PRO A 243 -20.37 10.20 8.16
N HIS A 244 -20.76 11.06 7.22
CA HIS A 244 -21.96 10.87 6.39
C HIS A 244 -21.87 9.65 5.44
N TRP A 245 -20.67 9.14 5.16
CA TRP A 245 -20.46 7.91 4.39
C TRP A 245 -19.96 6.74 5.25
N ARG A 246 -20.05 6.84 6.58
CA ARG A 246 -19.57 5.82 7.53
C ARG A 246 -20.11 4.41 7.22
N SER A 247 -21.40 4.29 6.93
CA SER A 247 -22.03 3.01 6.56
C SER A 247 -21.41 2.43 5.28
N GLY A 248 -21.11 3.26 4.29
CA GLY A 248 -20.43 2.85 3.06
C GLY A 248 -19.02 2.31 3.33
N TYR A 249 -18.23 2.97 4.18
CA TYR A 249 -16.90 2.47 4.55
C TYR A 249 -16.96 1.17 5.34
N ARG A 250 -17.96 1.01 6.23
CA ARG A 250 -18.22 -0.26 6.94
C ARG A 250 -18.52 -1.37 5.92
N SER A 251 -19.46 -1.14 4.99
CA SER A 251 -19.80 -2.13 3.96
C SER A 251 -18.62 -2.48 3.07
N ALA A 252 -17.77 -1.52 2.69
CA ALA A 252 -16.55 -1.79 1.94
C ALA A 252 -15.54 -2.63 2.74
N ALA A 253 -15.38 -2.35 4.03
CA ALA A 253 -14.45 -3.11 4.88
C ALA A 253 -14.92 -4.57 5.08
N LEU A 254 -16.23 -4.78 5.25
CA LEU A 254 -16.80 -6.11 5.35
C LEU A 254 -16.67 -6.88 4.03
N ALA A 255 -17.05 -6.26 2.90
CA ALA A 255 -16.90 -6.87 1.59
C ALA A 255 -15.45 -7.24 1.26
N PHE A 256 -14.48 -6.40 1.65
CA PHE A 256 -13.05 -6.71 1.55
C PHE A 256 -12.68 -7.91 2.43
N ARG A 257 -13.04 -7.90 3.71
CA ARG A 257 -12.72 -8.96 4.67
C ARG A 257 -13.30 -10.30 4.22
N ASP A 258 -14.58 -10.35 3.90
CA ASP A 258 -15.27 -11.57 3.46
C ASP A 258 -14.59 -12.13 2.22
N ALA A 259 -14.27 -11.28 1.24
CA ALA A 259 -13.56 -11.69 0.03
C ALA A 259 -12.16 -12.28 0.30
N VAL A 260 -11.39 -11.75 1.26
CA VAL A 260 -10.11 -12.34 1.67
C VAL A 260 -10.34 -13.73 2.26
N MET A 261 -11.31 -13.83 3.19
CA MET A 261 -11.62 -15.07 3.90
C MET A 261 -12.13 -16.18 2.98
N ASP A 262 -13.00 -15.83 2.03
CA ASP A 262 -13.56 -16.77 1.07
C ASP A 262 -12.54 -17.25 0.03
N THR A 263 -11.55 -16.41 -0.30
CA THR A 263 -10.53 -16.75 -1.30
C THR A 263 -9.44 -17.64 -0.72
N VAL A 264 -9.09 -17.47 0.55
CA VAL A 264 -8.04 -18.27 1.20
C VAL A 264 -8.66 -19.49 1.88
N ARG A 265 -8.49 -20.67 1.26
CA ARG A 265 -9.02 -21.95 1.77
C ARG A 265 -8.76 -22.20 3.26
N GLU A 266 -7.58 -21.85 3.76
CA GLU A 266 -7.18 -22.02 5.16
C GLU A 266 -6.42 -20.77 5.62
N LEU A 267 -7.12 -19.76 6.13
CA LEU A 267 -6.46 -18.59 6.69
C LEU A 267 -5.57 -18.96 7.90
N PRO A 268 -4.51 -18.19 8.16
CA PRO A 268 -3.76 -18.32 9.40
C PRO A 268 -4.69 -18.17 10.62
N GLU A 269 -4.48 -19.00 11.63
CA GLU A 269 -5.18 -18.86 12.90
C GLU A 269 -4.95 -17.46 13.48
N GLY A 270 -6.03 -16.82 13.92
CA GLY A 270 -5.99 -15.47 14.47
C GLY A 270 -5.82 -14.35 13.43
N PHE A 271 -5.98 -14.62 12.13
CA PHE A 271 -5.77 -13.62 11.07
C PHE A 271 -6.54 -12.31 11.29
N GLU A 272 -7.82 -12.40 11.66
CA GLU A 272 -8.65 -11.21 11.88
C GLU A 272 -8.23 -10.46 13.15
N GLN A 273 -7.88 -11.17 14.22
CA GLN A 273 -7.39 -10.57 15.46
C GLN A 273 -6.04 -9.88 15.25
N ASP A 274 -5.12 -10.53 14.52
CA ASP A 274 -3.84 -9.95 14.13
C ASP A 274 -4.04 -8.70 13.25
N THR A 275 -5.05 -8.73 12.37
CA THR A 275 -5.44 -7.59 11.52
C THR A 275 -5.88 -6.40 12.36
N ILE A 276 -6.74 -6.64 13.35
CA ILE A 276 -7.24 -5.60 14.25
C ILE A 276 -6.11 -5.04 15.12
N GLU A 277 -5.20 -5.89 15.61
CA GLU A 277 -4.07 -5.44 16.43
C GLU A 277 -3.11 -4.55 15.65
N HIS A 278 -2.75 -4.94 14.41
CA HIS A 278 -1.96 -4.09 13.52
C HIS A 278 -2.70 -2.79 13.20
N LEU A 279 -4.01 -2.85 12.95
CA LEU A 279 -4.84 -1.69 12.65
C LEU A 279 -4.81 -0.67 13.79
N ALA A 280 -4.90 -1.11 15.06
CA ALA A 280 -4.85 -0.22 16.21
C ALA A 280 -3.53 0.58 16.25
N GLY A 281 -2.39 -0.08 16.00
CA GLY A 281 -1.10 0.60 15.89
C GLY A 281 -1.00 1.51 14.66
N LEU A 282 -1.55 1.09 13.52
CA LEU A 282 -1.56 1.88 12.29
C LEU A 282 -2.43 3.13 12.39
N LEU A 283 -3.57 3.08 13.10
CA LEU A 283 -4.42 4.26 13.33
C LEU A 283 -3.64 5.35 14.05
N LEU A 284 -2.97 5.00 15.14
CA LEU A 284 -2.13 5.92 15.90
C LEU A 284 -0.96 6.44 15.05
N ALA A 285 -0.31 5.56 14.28
CA ALA A 285 0.78 5.96 13.40
C ALA A 285 0.37 6.85 12.23
N ARG A 286 -0.89 6.75 11.76
CA ARG A 286 -1.44 7.68 10.75
C ARG A 286 -1.85 9.02 11.33
N ILE A 287 -1.78 9.21 12.65
CA ILE A 287 -1.94 10.52 13.28
C ILE A 287 -0.58 11.07 13.71
N ASP A 288 0.21 10.25 14.41
CA ASP A 288 1.41 10.68 15.12
C ASP A 288 2.70 10.02 14.60
N GLY A 289 2.71 9.34 13.45
CA GLY A 289 3.92 8.81 12.80
C GLY A 289 4.63 9.81 11.87
N LYS A 290 5.58 9.33 11.05
CA LYS A 290 6.25 10.13 9.99
C LYS A 290 5.39 10.31 8.73
N SER A 291 4.33 9.51 8.57
CA SER A 291 3.40 9.59 7.44
C SER A 291 1.97 9.72 7.94
N PRO A 292 1.54 10.90 8.41
CA PRO A 292 0.16 11.11 8.83
C PRO A 292 -0.82 11.05 7.65
N ALA A 293 -2.09 10.75 7.92
CA ALA A 293 -3.18 10.88 6.95
C ALA A 293 -3.35 12.36 6.56
N GLU A 294 -2.96 12.72 5.35
CA GLU A 294 -2.80 14.12 4.91
C GLU A 294 -4.12 14.90 4.81
N TYR A 295 -5.26 14.19 4.75
CA TYR A 295 -6.59 14.78 4.79
C TYR A 295 -7.11 15.01 6.22
N ILE A 296 -6.46 14.48 7.26
CA ILE A 296 -6.82 14.71 8.67
C ILE A 296 -5.86 15.75 9.26
N GLN A 297 -6.21 17.02 9.12
CA GLN A 297 -5.34 18.13 9.54
C GLN A 297 -5.76 18.73 10.88
N GLU A 298 -7.07 18.82 11.13
CA GLU A 298 -7.64 19.41 12.33
C GLU A 298 -7.29 18.61 13.60
N GLU A 299 -6.74 19.29 14.61
CA GLU A 299 -6.31 18.63 15.85
C GLU A 299 -7.49 17.97 16.60
N ALA A 300 -8.68 18.54 16.52
CA ALA A 300 -9.89 17.93 17.10
C ALA A 300 -10.17 16.55 16.48
N MET A 301 -10.04 16.42 15.15
CA MET A 301 -10.21 15.14 14.46
C MET A 301 -9.07 14.16 14.79
N LYS A 302 -7.83 14.64 14.83
CA LYS A 302 -6.68 13.84 15.26
C LYS A 302 -6.87 13.28 16.66
N ALA A 303 -7.32 14.11 17.61
CA ALA A 303 -7.62 13.70 18.98
C ALA A 303 -8.71 12.62 19.03
N ARG A 304 -9.79 12.74 18.24
CA ARG A 304 -10.83 11.70 18.17
C ARG A 304 -10.29 10.36 17.68
N VAL A 305 -9.51 10.36 16.59
CA VAL A 305 -8.89 9.13 16.06
C VAL A 305 -7.90 8.55 17.07
N ARG A 306 -7.12 9.41 17.74
CA ARG A 306 -6.16 9.01 18.78
C ARG A 306 -6.86 8.34 19.96
N THR A 307 -7.93 8.95 20.50
CA THR A 307 -8.74 8.37 21.57
C THR A 307 -9.31 7.02 21.16
N PHE A 308 -9.84 6.90 19.95
CA PHE A 308 -10.35 5.62 19.44
C PHE A 308 -9.25 4.55 19.34
N GLY A 309 -8.10 4.90 18.75
CA GLY A 309 -6.94 4.00 18.65
C GLY A 309 -6.44 3.53 20.02
N LEU A 310 -6.35 4.43 21.01
CA LEU A 310 -6.01 4.09 22.39
C LEU A 310 -7.03 3.14 23.03
N GLY A 311 -8.32 3.34 22.76
CA GLY A 311 -9.39 2.43 23.18
C GLY A 311 -9.21 1.02 22.61
N LEU A 312 -8.86 0.90 21.33
CA LEU A 312 -8.58 -0.40 20.69
C LEU A 312 -7.34 -1.08 21.29
N VAL A 313 -6.31 -0.33 21.66
CA VAL A 313 -5.12 -0.89 22.32
C VAL A 313 -5.47 -1.47 23.69
N ALA A 314 -6.39 -0.83 24.42
CA ALA A 314 -6.82 -1.27 25.75
C ALA A 314 -7.80 -2.46 25.68
N ASP A 315 -8.72 -2.45 24.72
CA ASP A 315 -9.73 -3.49 24.52
C ASP A 315 -9.92 -3.73 23.01
N LEU A 316 -9.30 -4.80 22.51
CA LEU A 316 -9.38 -5.16 21.10
C LEU A 316 -10.76 -5.76 20.81
N PRO A 317 -11.47 -5.27 19.77
CA PRO A 317 -12.71 -5.90 19.33
C PRO A 317 -12.44 -7.32 18.80
N SER A 318 -13.45 -8.17 18.91
CA SER A 318 -13.39 -9.56 18.45
C SER A 318 -13.43 -9.71 16.93
N SER A 319 -13.92 -8.69 16.22
CA SER A 319 -14.05 -8.67 14.76
C SER A 319 -13.93 -7.26 14.18
N ILE A 320 -13.67 -7.18 12.87
CA ILE A 320 -13.70 -5.92 12.10
C ILE A 320 -15.11 -5.32 12.13
N GLU A 321 -16.16 -6.13 12.25
CA GLU A 321 -17.54 -5.65 12.30
C GLU A 321 -17.77 -4.87 13.59
N GLU A 322 -17.44 -5.50 14.72
CA GLU A 322 -17.49 -4.87 16.03
C GLU A 322 -16.60 -3.62 16.09
N LEU A 323 -15.44 -3.64 15.43
CA LEU A 323 -14.57 -2.47 15.33
C LEU A 323 -15.29 -1.26 14.70
N PHE A 324 -16.04 -1.47 13.62
CA PHE A 324 -16.80 -0.39 12.98
C PHE A 324 -17.98 0.07 13.84
N ASP A 325 -18.61 -0.84 14.58
CA ASP A 325 -19.72 -0.51 15.48
C ASP A 325 -19.25 0.32 16.69
N ARG A 326 -17.97 0.21 17.06
CA ARG A 326 -17.33 1.04 18.10
C ARG A 326 -16.93 2.44 17.63
N ILE A 327 -17.01 2.76 16.32
CA ILE A 327 -16.62 4.09 15.83
C ILE A 327 -17.62 5.14 16.35
N PRO A 328 -17.17 6.17 17.09
CA PRO A 328 -18.07 7.18 17.64
C PRO A 328 -18.73 8.01 16.54
N GLU A 329 -19.96 8.48 16.82
CA GLU A 329 -20.76 9.33 15.94
C GLU A 329 -20.06 10.63 15.53
#